data_AF-A0A453F3Y0-F1
#
_entry.id   AF-A0A453F3Y0-F1
#
_cell.length_a   1.000
_cell.length_b   1.000
_cell.length_c   1.000
_cell.angle_alpha   90.00
_cell.angle_beta   90.00
_cell.angle_gamma   90.00
#
_symmetry.space_group_name_H-M   'P 1'
#
loop_
_entity.id
_entity.type
_entity.pdbx_description
1 polymer ?
#
loop_
_entity_poly.entity_id
_entity_poly.type
_entity_poly.pdbx_seq_one_letter_code
_entity_poly.pdbx_strand_id
1 'polypeptide(L)'
;MLQILFSLEDASVIETVVIPSARGRTTVCVSSQVGCAMNCQFCFTGRMGLRKHLSTAEIVEQAVFARKLFSDEFGTITNVVFM
;
A
#
# COMPACT_ATOMS: atom_id res chain seq x y z
N MET A 1 4.70 11.35 6.13
CA MET A 1 4.32 9.99 5.69
C MET A 1 2.91 9.76 6.19
N LEU A 2 2.01 9.28 5.34
CA LEU A 2 0.62 9.03 5.69
C LEU A 2 0.27 7.58 5.39
N GLN A 3 -0.41 6.92 6.31
CA GLN A 3 -0.86 5.55 6.17
C GLN A 3 -2.37 5.51 5.95
N ILE A 4 -2.78 4.71 4.97
CA ILE A 4 -4.18 4.44 4.63
C ILE A 4 -4.45 2.97 4.93
N LEU A 5 -5.52 2.70 5.67
CA LEU A 5 -6.03 1.35 5.88
C LEU A 5 -7.19 1.10 4.91
N PHE A 6 -7.05 0.07 4.08
CA PHE A 6 -8.12 -0.39 3.20
C PHE A 6 -8.80 -1.60 3.83
N SER A 7 -10.10 -1.52 4.04
CA SER A 7 -10.92 -2.71 4.28
C SER A 7 -11.34 -3.30 2.95
N LEU A 8 -11.05 -4.57 2.74
CA LEU A 8 -11.46 -5.32 1.57
C LEU A 8 -12.86 -5.92 1.80
N GLU A 9 -13.48 -6.46 0.75
CA GLU A 9 -14.83 -7.03 0.79
C GLU A 9 -14.97 -8.17 1.81
N ASP A 10 -13.91 -8.94 2.02
CA ASP A 10 -13.84 -10.04 2.98
C ASP A 10 -13.48 -9.59 4.42
N ALA A 11 -13.57 -8.28 4.70
CA ALA A 11 -13.17 -7.63 5.94
C ALA A 11 -11.69 -7.78 6.32
N SER A 12 -10.85 -8.30 5.41
CA SER A 12 -9.40 -8.22 5.58
C SER A 12 -8.91 -6.79 5.37
N VAL A 13 -7.75 -6.48 5.93
CA VAL A 13 -7.19 -5.13 5.91
C VAL A 13 -5.79 -5.16 5.32
N ILE A 14 -5.52 -4.18 4.45
CA ILE A 14 -4.19 -3.92 3.89
C ILE A 14 -3.80 -2.46 4.10
N GLU A 15 -2.50 -2.19 3.98
CA GLU A 15 -1.93 -0.88 4.18
C GLU A 15 -1.39 -0.30 2.86
N THR A 16 -1.58 1.01 2.70
CA THR A 16 -0.96 1.80 1.65
C THR A 16 -0.33 3.01 2.29
N VAL A 17 0.90 3.35 1.87
CA VAL A 17 1.66 4.45 2.48
C VAL A 17 2.04 5.47 1.43
N VAL A 18 1.70 6.74 1.69
CA VAL A 18 2.14 7.88 0.88
C VAL A 18 3.36 8.52 1.53
N ILE A 19 4.41 8.66 0.73
CA ILE A 19 5.74 9.13 1.14
C ILE A 19 6.14 10.34 0.28
N PRO A 20 5.78 11.56 0.70
CA PRO A 20 6.26 12.79 0.08
C PRO A 20 7.76 12.97 0.35
N SER A 21 8.50 13.43 -0.66
CA SER A 21 9.91 13.76 -0.56
C SER A 21 10.11 15.27 -0.68
N ALA A 22 11.03 15.82 0.13
CA ALA A 22 11.45 17.22 0.00
C ALA A 22 12.04 17.57 -1.38
N ARG A 23 12.42 16.57 -2.20
CA ARG A 23 12.90 16.75 -3.57
C ARG A 23 11.78 16.76 -4.62
N GLY A 24 10.52 16.95 -4.22
CA GLY A 24 9.37 17.07 -5.11
C GLY A 24 8.86 15.76 -5.72
N ARG A 25 9.29 14.61 -5.19
CA ARG A 25 8.75 13.29 -5.57
C ARG A 25 7.75 12.81 -4.53
N THR A 26 6.69 12.15 -4.98
CA THR A 26 5.74 11.50 -4.09
C THR A 26 5.64 10.03 -4.46
N THR A 27 6.00 9.17 -3.51
CA THR A 27 6.00 7.70 -3.67
C THR A 27 4.78 7.12 -2.98
N VAL A 28 4.14 6.13 -3.59
CA VAL A 28 3.15 5.28 -2.94
C VAL A 28 3.69 3.87 -2.78
N CYS A 29 3.60 3.35 -1.57
CA CYS A 29 3.86 1.95 -1.25
C CYS A 29 2.54 1.19 -1.27
N VAL A 30 2.45 0.13 -2.07
CA VAL A 30 1.22 -0.67 -2.25
C VAL A 30 1.43 -2.10 -1.76
N SER A 31 0.39 -2.64 -1.13
CA SER A 31 0.29 -4.05 -0.77
C SER A 31 -0.07 -4.90 -2.00
N SER A 32 0.41 -6.15 -2.04
CA SER A 32 0.07 -7.14 -3.09
C SER A 32 -0.63 -8.38 -2.55
N GLN A 33 -0.63 -8.57 -1.24
CA GLN A 33 -1.18 -9.74 -0.54
C GLN A 33 -1.78 -9.30 0.80
N VAL A 34 -2.67 -10.13 1.33
CA VAL A 34 -3.09 -10.06 2.74
C VAL A 34 -2.20 -11.02 3.52
N GLY A 35 -1.25 -10.48 4.27
CA GLY A 35 -0.17 -11.27 4.87
C GLY A 35 0.86 -11.76 3.85
N CYS A 36 1.84 -12.57 4.26
CA CYS A 36 2.92 -13.03 3.38
C CYS A 36 3.42 -14.44 3.77
N ALA A 37 3.68 -15.30 2.78
CA ALA A 37 4.10 -16.69 3.00
C ALA A 37 5.59 -16.85 3.31
N MET A 38 6.39 -15.80 3.11
CA MET A 38 7.86 -15.88 3.20
C MET A 38 8.37 -16.12 4.62
N ASN A 39 7.57 -15.79 5.64
CA ASN A 39 7.92 -15.98 7.05
C ASN A 39 9.28 -15.35 7.45
N CYS A 40 9.60 -14.18 6.87
CA CYS A 40 10.77 -13.41 7.27
C CYS A 40 10.65 -13.01 8.75
N GLN A 41 11.58 -13.44 9.60
CA GLN A 41 11.46 -13.33 11.06
C GLN A 41 11.39 -11.89 11.59
N PHE A 42 11.91 -10.95 10.82
CA PHE A 42 11.90 -9.51 11.10
C PHE A 42 10.67 -8.78 10.55
N CYS A 43 9.84 -9.44 9.74
CA CYS A 43 8.68 -8.82 9.08
C CYS A 43 7.38 -9.16 9.82
N PHE A 44 6.64 -8.14 10.26
CA PHE A 44 5.35 -8.34 10.92
C PHE A 44 4.34 -9.04 9.99
N THR A 45 4.24 -8.59 8.73
CA THR A 45 3.39 -9.21 7.69
C THR A 45 3.77 -10.67 7.42
N GLY A 46 5.06 -11.02 7.53
CA GLY A 46 5.53 -12.39 7.41
C GLY A 46 5.05 -13.31 8.55
N ARG A 47 4.94 -12.77 9.78
CA ARG A 47 4.43 -13.53 10.94
C ARG A 47 2.92 -13.79 10.89
N MET A 48 2.18 -13.01 10.10
CA MET A 48 0.73 -13.19 9.92
C MET A 48 0.37 -14.42 9.07
N GLY A 49 1.33 -14.94 8.29
CA GLY A 49 1.10 -15.94 7.25
C GLY A 49 0.35 -15.38 6.04
N LEU A 50 0.36 -16.09 4.92
CA LEU A 50 -0.40 -15.69 3.73
C LEU A 50 -1.87 -16.09 3.86
N ARG A 51 -2.77 -15.13 3.66
CA ARG A 51 -4.22 -15.38 3.59
C ARG A 51 -4.73 -15.43 2.15
N LYS A 52 -4.44 -14.38 1.37
CA LYS A 52 -4.83 -14.31 -0.05
C LYS A 52 -3.92 -13.39 -0.85
N HIS A 53 -3.94 -13.57 -2.16
CA HIS A 53 -3.44 -12.59 -3.12
C HIS A 53 -4.50 -11.51 -3.35
N LEU A 54 -4.04 -10.29 -3.60
CA LEU A 54 -4.93 -9.23 -4.06
C LEU A 54 -5.19 -9.37 -5.55
N SER A 55 -6.40 -9.05 -5.97
CA SER A 55 -6.74 -8.84 -7.38
C SER A 55 -6.01 -7.62 -7.93
N THR A 56 -5.89 -7.53 -9.26
CA THR A 56 -5.31 -6.36 -9.91
C THR A 56 -6.06 -5.07 -9.54
N ALA A 57 -7.39 -5.14 -9.40
CA ALA A 57 -8.21 -4.00 -8.99
C ALA A 57 -7.85 -3.53 -7.57
N GLU A 58 -7.75 -4.46 -6.60
CA GLU A 58 -7.36 -4.15 -5.22
C GLU A 58 -5.94 -3.54 -5.12
N ILE A 59 -5.01 -3.92 -6.02
CA ILE A 59 -3.66 -3.33 -6.06
C ILE A 59 -3.70 -1.92 -6.66
N VAL A 60 -4.37 -1.75 -7.82
CA VAL A 60 -4.41 -0.46 -8.52
C VAL A 60 -5.19 0.59 -7.74
N GLU A 61 -6.27 0.18 -7.07
CA GLU A 61 -7.13 1.09 -6.28
C GLU A 61 -6.33 1.80 -5.19
N GLN A 62 -5.35 1.14 -4.57
CA GLN A 62 -4.49 1.76 -3.55
C GLN A 62 -3.77 3.00 -4.09
N ALA A 63 -3.19 2.93 -5.29
CA ALA A 63 -2.49 4.04 -5.92
C ALA A 63 -3.46 5.13 -6.42
N VAL A 64 -4.59 4.73 -7.02
CA VAL A 64 -5.60 5.65 -7.54
C VAL A 64 -6.25 6.46 -6.40
N PHE A 65 -6.62 5.78 -5.32
CA PHE A 65 -7.22 6.39 -4.13
C PHE A 65 -6.23 7.31 -3.41
N ALA A 66 -4.97 6.86 -3.22
CA ALA A 66 -3.92 7.72 -2.66
C ALA A 66 -3.71 8.99 -3.48
N ARG A 67 -3.69 8.88 -4.82
CA ARG A 67 -3.61 10.05 -5.71
C ARG A 67 -4.79 10.99 -5.51
N LYS A 68 -6.01 10.45 -5.45
CA LYS A 68 -7.24 11.24 -5.31
C LYS A 68 -7.28 12.01 -4.00
N LEU A 69 -6.79 11.42 -2.90
CA LEU A 69 -6.81 12.05 -1.59
C LEU A 69 -5.74 13.12 -1.41
N PHE A 70 -4.55 12.92 -1.98
CA PHE A 70 -3.36 13.65 -1.55
C PHE A 70 -2.64 14.44 -2.65
N SER A 71 -3.13 14.44 -3.89
CA SER A 71 -2.47 15.18 -4.98
C SER A 71 -2.41 16.70 -4.72
N ASP A 72 -3.42 17.27 -4.07
CA ASP A 72 -3.44 18.71 -3.77
C ASP A 72 -2.44 19.09 -2.67
N GLU A 73 -2.12 18.15 -1.78
CA GLU A 73 -1.23 18.39 -0.63
C GLU A 73 0.24 18.04 -0.93
N PHE A 74 0.48 16.94 -1.64
CA PHE A 74 1.84 16.43 -1.89
C PHE A 74 2.20 16.32 -3.38
N GLY A 75 1.38 16.88 -4.27
CA GLY A 75 1.58 16.75 -5.70
C GLY A 75 1.29 15.35 -6.24
N THR A 76 1.52 15.17 -7.53
CA THR A 76 1.23 13.89 -8.21
C THR A 76 2.13 12.76 -7.72
N ILE A 77 1.58 11.56 -7.58
CA ILE A 77 2.37 10.34 -7.34
C ILE A 77 3.23 10.06 -8.59
N THR A 78 4.55 10.04 -8.40
CA THR A 78 5.53 9.79 -9.47
C THR A 78 6.20 8.43 -9.38
N ASN A 79 6.03 7.73 -8.24
CA ASN A 79 6.70 6.47 -7.96
C ASN A 79 5.75 5.50 -7.26
N VAL A 80 5.76 4.24 -7.68
CA VAL A 80 5.04 3.13 -7.02
C VAL A 80 6.07 2.09 -6.60
N VAL A 81 5.99 1.63 -5.36
CA VAL A 81 6.85 0.56 -4.83
C VAL A 81 6.00 -0.56 -4.24
N PHE A 82 6.43 -1.80 -4.44
CA PHE A 82 5.91 -2.99 -3.79
C PHE A 82 6.90 -3.40 -2.71
N MET A 83 6.57 -3.13 -1.44
CA MET A 83 7.42 -3.47 -0.28
C MET A 83 6.60 -4.03 0.85
#